data_AF-A0A9N9U8W7-F1
#
_entry.id   AF-A0A9N9U8W7-F1
#
_cell.length_a   1.000
_cell.length_b   1.000
_cell.length_c   1.000
_cell.angle_alpha   90.00
_cell.angle_beta   90.00
_cell.angle_gamma   90.00
#
_symmetry.space_group_name_H-M   'P 1'
#
loop_
_entity.id
_entity.type
_entity.pdbx_description
1 polymer ?
#
loop_
_entity_poly.entity_id
_entity_poly.type
_entity_poly.pdbx_seq_one_letter_code
_entity_poly.pdbx_strand_id
1 'polypeptide(L)'
;PIRREDTLQMAINWAQALQLTSLLLAAHSSGYGLCSDRLALHNTLLLSDRDTITRQWFRAWDFGRKYGPVVVTGSGLGFLGAALLDGVDSPSFSLNLSAAVSMGLVVVYTVFYVFPVNDKLLAAHSSLISQKKSDDASQTSDEIRNLAATWKGADLKRTLLSTFAAVAGLIAACKQ
;
A
#
# COMPACT_ATOMS: atom_id res chain seq x y z
N PRO A 1 28.93 -44.66 -23.83
CA PRO A 1 28.93 -43.85 -22.58
C PRO A 1 28.35 -42.46 -22.87
N ILE A 2 27.03 -42.33 -22.71
CA ILE A 2 26.32 -41.06 -22.88
C ILE A 2 26.72 -40.16 -21.70
N ARG A 3 27.33 -39.02 -22.03
CA ARG A 3 27.84 -38.03 -21.08
C ARG A 3 26.68 -37.47 -20.27
N ARG A 4 26.63 -37.86 -19.00
CA ARG A 4 25.60 -37.53 -18.01
C ARG A 4 25.97 -36.21 -17.32
N GLU A 5 26.21 -35.14 -18.07
CA GLU A 5 26.68 -33.86 -17.48
C GLU A 5 25.97 -32.59 -18.02
N ASP A 6 25.06 -32.70 -18.99
CA ASP A 6 24.39 -31.53 -19.59
C ASP A 6 22.96 -31.29 -19.07
N THR A 7 22.64 -31.75 -17.86
CA THR A 7 21.51 -31.20 -17.10
C THR A 7 22.05 -30.22 -16.06
N LEU A 8 22.55 -29.09 -16.56
CA LEU A 8 22.66 -27.86 -15.77
C LEU A 8 21.26 -27.49 -15.31
N GLN A 9 20.86 -27.99 -14.14
CA GLN A 9 19.76 -27.44 -13.38
C GLN A 9 20.12 -25.98 -13.12
N MET A 10 19.50 -25.07 -13.87
CA MET A 10 19.51 -23.64 -13.58
C MET A 10 18.94 -23.47 -12.17
N ALA A 11 19.83 -23.36 -11.17
CA ALA A 11 19.41 -23.12 -9.81
C ALA A 11 18.79 -21.72 -9.76
N ILE A 12 17.52 -21.64 -9.35
CA ILE A 12 16.81 -20.36 -9.22
C ILE A 12 17.52 -19.53 -8.16
N ASN A 13 17.93 -18.31 -8.51
CA ASN A 13 18.37 -17.32 -7.53
C ASN A 13 17.13 -16.80 -6.77
N TRP A 14 16.83 -17.44 -5.65
CA TRP A 14 15.66 -17.12 -4.83
C TRP A 14 15.70 -15.72 -4.24
N ALA A 15 16.89 -15.18 -3.93
CA ALA A 15 17.03 -13.82 -3.42
C ALA A 15 16.58 -12.80 -4.48
N GLN A 16 17.07 -12.95 -5.72
CA GLN A 16 16.65 -12.14 -6.86
C GLN A 16 15.15 -12.32 -7.18
N ALA A 17 14.64 -13.55 -7.16
CA ALA A 17 13.22 -13.81 -7.42
C ALA A 17 12.30 -13.12 -6.39
N LEU A 18 12.64 -13.21 -5.11
CA LEU A 18 11.91 -12.54 -4.03
C LEU A 18 12.00 -11.03 -4.14
N GLN A 19 13.18 -10.50 -4.44
CA GLN A 19 13.39 -9.06 -4.61
C GLN A 19 12.57 -8.49 -5.76
N LEU A 20 12.61 -9.11 -6.94
CA LEU A 20 11.89 -8.63 -8.11
C LEU A 20 10.36 -8.71 -7.91
N THR A 21 9.88 -9.80 -7.29
CA THR A 21 8.46 -9.95 -6.95
C THR A 21 8.02 -8.88 -5.94
N SER A 22 8.84 -8.62 -4.93
CA SER A 22 8.59 -7.59 -3.91
C SER A 22 8.61 -6.19 -4.50
N LEU A 23 9.55 -5.92 -5.41
CA LEU A 23 9.62 -4.69 -6.17
C LEU A 23 8.36 -4.46 -7.01
N LEU A 24 7.88 -5.47 -7.72
CA LEU A 24 6.63 -5.38 -8.49
C LEU A 24 5.44 -5.02 -7.59
N LEU A 25 5.32 -5.68 -6.44
CA LEU A 25 4.26 -5.41 -5.47
C LEU A 25 4.36 -3.99 -4.89
N ALA A 26 5.56 -3.56 -4.47
CA ALA A 26 5.78 -2.22 -3.91
C ALA A 26 5.55 -1.12 -4.97
N ALA A 27 6.04 -1.31 -6.20
CA ALA A 27 5.84 -0.40 -7.32
C ALA A 27 4.35 -0.30 -7.70
N HIS A 28 3.64 -1.43 -7.74
CA HIS A 28 2.20 -1.45 -7.95
C HIS A 28 1.46 -0.69 -6.84
N SER A 29 1.79 -0.94 -5.56
CA SER A 29 1.21 -0.20 -4.42
C SER A 29 1.44 1.30 -4.54
N SER A 30 2.67 1.71 -4.89
CA SER A 30 3.05 3.11 -5.07
C SER A 30 2.26 3.75 -6.21
N GLY A 31 2.25 3.13 -7.39
CA GLY A 31 1.54 3.63 -8.56
C GLY A 31 0.04 3.74 -8.32
N TYR A 32 -0.57 2.71 -7.73
CA TYR A 32 -1.98 2.72 -7.34
C TYR A 32 -2.29 3.87 -6.38
N GLY A 33 -1.50 4.02 -5.31
CA GLY A 33 -1.70 5.07 -4.31
C GLY A 33 -1.58 6.49 -4.89
N LEU A 34 -0.55 6.74 -5.72
CA LEU A 34 -0.35 8.05 -6.35
C LEU A 34 -1.46 8.40 -7.33
N CYS A 35 -1.90 7.43 -8.16
CA CYS A 35 -3.03 7.62 -9.06
C CYS A 35 -4.34 7.86 -8.30
N SER A 36 -4.58 7.10 -7.22
CA SER A 36 -5.75 7.27 -6.36
C SER A 36 -5.77 8.67 -5.72
N ASP A 37 -4.65 9.12 -5.16
CA ASP A 37 -4.51 10.44 -4.53
C ASP A 37 -4.73 11.59 -5.53
N ARG A 38 -4.04 11.55 -6.68
CA ARG A 38 -4.01 12.66 -7.64
C ARG A 38 -5.23 12.74 -8.53
N LEU A 39 -5.88 11.61 -8.81
CA LEU A 39 -7.03 11.56 -9.73
C LEU A 39 -8.31 11.23 -8.98
N ALA A 40 -8.42 10.04 -8.38
CA ALA A 40 -9.70 9.56 -7.87
C ALA A 40 -10.20 10.37 -6.65
N LEU A 41 -9.37 10.49 -5.62
CA LEU A 41 -9.73 11.20 -4.39
C LEU A 41 -9.76 12.70 -4.61
N HIS A 42 -8.86 13.25 -5.42
CA HIS A 42 -8.91 14.67 -5.75
C HIS A 42 -10.24 15.05 -6.37
N ASN A 43 -10.70 14.31 -7.40
CA ASN A 43 -11.99 14.55 -8.03
C ASN A 43 -13.16 14.30 -7.07
N THR A 44 -13.04 13.31 -6.17
CA THR A 44 -14.06 13.05 -5.14
C THR A 44 -14.24 14.25 -4.21
N LEU A 45 -13.15 14.92 -3.83
CA LEU A 45 -13.21 16.09 -2.93
C LEU A 45 -13.79 17.35 -3.58
N LEU A 46 -13.83 17.41 -4.92
CA LEU A 46 -14.48 18.50 -5.66
C LEU A 46 -16.01 18.37 -5.69
N LEU A 47 -16.55 17.25 -5.23
CA LEU A 47 -17.99 17.03 -5.18
C LEU A 47 -18.63 17.82 -4.02
N SER A 48 -19.87 18.25 -4.25
CA SER A 48 -20.72 18.91 -3.25
C SER A 48 -21.58 17.95 -2.44
N ASP A 49 -21.86 16.76 -2.99
CA ASP A 49 -22.75 15.78 -2.39
C ASP A 49 -22.06 14.85 -1.39
N ARG A 50 -22.53 14.90 -0.14
CA ARG A 50 -22.02 14.09 0.98
C ARG A 50 -22.05 12.60 0.70
N ASP A 51 -23.17 12.12 0.17
CA ASP A 51 -23.43 10.71 0.01
C ASP A 51 -22.52 10.11 -1.07
N THR A 52 -22.30 10.85 -2.15
CA THR A 52 -21.36 10.50 -3.21
C THR A 52 -19.92 10.48 -2.70
N ILE A 53 -19.47 11.50 -1.95
CA ILE A 53 -18.13 11.52 -1.36
C ILE A 53 -17.91 10.28 -0.48
N THR A 54 -18.88 9.97 0.38
CA THR A 54 -18.83 8.82 1.29
C THR A 54 -18.74 7.50 0.53
N ARG A 55 -19.57 7.30 -0.50
CA ARG A 55 -19.56 6.08 -1.32
C ARG A 55 -18.28 5.92 -2.13
N GLN A 56 -17.74 7.00 -2.70
CA GLN A 56 -16.50 6.94 -3.49
C GLN A 56 -15.30 6.64 -2.59
N TRP A 57 -15.21 7.30 -1.43
CA TRP A 57 -14.20 6.97 -0.43
C TRP A 57 -14.31 5.50 0.02
N PHE A 58 -15.52 5.02 0.31
CA PHE A 58 -15.72 3.64 0.77
C PHE A 58 -15.24 2.62 -0.26
N ARG A 59 -15.44 2.86 -1.55
CA ARG A 59 -14.92 1.99 -2.61
C ARG A 59 -13.39 1.92 -2.60
N ALA A 60 -12.71 3.05 -2.46
CA ALA A 60 -11.25 3.10 -2.38
C ALA A 60 -10.75 2.37 -1.12
N TRP A 61 -11.39 2.62 0.02
CA TRP A 61 -11.08 1.96 1.29
C TRP A 61 -11.31 0.44 1.24
N ASP A 62 -12.44 -0.02 0.68
CA ASP A 62 -12.81 -1.44 0.61
C ASP A 62 -11.88 -2.24 -0.31
N PHE A 63 -11.39 -1.62 -1.39
CA PHE A 63 -10.33 -2.21 -2.20
C PHE A 63 -9.02 -2.29 -1.39
N GLY A 64 -8.60 -1.17 -0.80
CA GLY A 64 -7.36 -1.07 -0.04
C GLY A 64 -7.28 -2.05 1.12
N ARG A 65 -8.36 -2.28 1.87
CA ARG A 65 -8.36 -3.24 2.99
C ARG A 65 -8.27 -4.70 2.55
N LYS A 66 -8.79 -5.05 1.38
CA LYS A 66 -8.80 -6.43 0.85
C LYS A 66 -7.46 -6.77 0.21
N TYR A 67 -6.91 -5.83 -0.54
CA TYR A 67 -5.71 -6.03 -1.34
C TYR A 67 -4.42 -5.59 -0.61
N GLY A 68 -4.50 -4.52 0.17
CA GLY A 68 -3.35 -3.89 0.84
C GLY A 68 -2.53 -4.82 1.73
N PRO A 69 -3.13 -5.64 2.61
CA PRO A 69 -2.35 -6.54 3.47
C PRO A 69 -1.45 -7.50 2.70
N VAL A 70 -1.96 -8.10 1.62
CA VAL A 70 -1.18 -9.03 0.79
C VAL A 70 -0.01 -8.30 0.13
N VAL A 71 -0.25 -7.12 -0.44
CA VAL A 71 0.80 -6.37 -1.13
C VAL A 71 1.85 -5.84 -0.15
N VAL A 72 1.42 -5.23 0.95
CA VAL A 72 2.32 -4.59 1.91
C VAL A 72 3.14 -5.62 2.66
N THR A 73 2.48 -6.62 3.25
CA THR A 73 3.17 -7.67 4.01
C THR A 73 3.95 -8.58 3.09
N GLY A 74 3.42 -8.93 1.91
CA GLY A 74 4.11 -9.76 0.93
C GLY A 74 5.40 -9.14 0.42
N SER A 75 5.36 -7.86 0.02
CA SER A 75 6.58 -7.15 -0.40
C SER A 75 7.56 -6.92 0.74
N GLY A 76 7.07 -6.58 1.95
CA GLY A 76 7.94 -6.40 3.12
C GLY A 76 8.69 -7.68 3.49
N LEU A 77 7.99 -8.81 3.56
CA LEU A 77 8.60 -10.12 3.83
C LEU A 77 9.52 -10.58 2.70
N GLY A 78 9.14 -10.33 1.45
CA GLY A 78 9.98 -10.73 0.31
C GLY A 78 11.27 -9.90 0.21
N PHE A 79 11.24 -8.60 0.49
CA PHE A 79 12.47 -7.80 0.60
C PHE A 79 13.35 -8.24 1.78
N LEU A 80 12.75 -8.53 2.94
CA LEU A 80 13.50 -9.05 4.08
C LEU A 80 14.14 -10.40 3.75
N GLY A 81 13.38 -11.30 3.12
CA GLY A 81 13.87 -12.60 2.66
C GLY A 81 15.01 -12.46 1.67
N ALA A 82 14.88 -11.55 0.69
CA ALA A 82 15.97 -11.27 -0.26
C ALA A 82 17.24 -10.76 0.45
N ALA A 83 17.11 -9.82 1.40
CA ALA A 83 18.25 -9.34 2.18
C ALA A 83 18.93 -10.48 2.98
N LEU A 84 18.14 -11.33 3.64
CA LEU A 84 18.69 -12.43 4.43
C LEU A 84 19.36 -13.50 3.57
N LEU A 85 18.84 -13.76 2.37
CA LEU A 85 19.43 -14.73 1.43
C LEU A 85 20.69 -14.21 0.73
N ASP A 86 20.73 -12.92 0.37
CA ASP A 86 21.91 -12.28 -0.25
C ASP A 86 23.05 -12.07 0.77
N GLY A 87 22.73 -11.95 2.06
CA GLY A 87 23.71 -11.78 3.14
C GLY A 87 24.21 -10.34 3.31
N VAL A 88 24.84 -10.07 4.46
CA VAL A 88 25.25 -8.71 4.87
C VAL A 88 26.34 -8.09 3.99
N ASP A 89 27.12 -8.92 3.29
CA ASP A 89 28.20 -8.48 2.41
C ASP A 89 27.70 -8.08 1.02
N SER A 90 26.42 -8.32 0.71
CA SER A 90 25.82 -7.94 -0.58
C SER A 90 25.64 -6.42 -0.68
N PRO A 91 25.97 -5.81 -1.83
CA PRO A 91 25.71 -4.39 -2.08
C PRO A 91 24.22 -4.01 -2.04
N SER A 92 23.33 -5.02 -2.14
CA SER A 92 21.88 -4.87 -2.13
C SER A 92 21.24 -5.07 -0.75
N PHE A 93 22.00 -5.58 0.24
CA PHE A 93 21.49 -5.91 1.58
C PHE A 93 20.78 -4.74 2.25
N SER A 94 21.48 -3.60 2.37
CA SER A 94 20.97 -2.42 3.07
C SER A 94 19.72 -1.82 2.38
N LEU A 95 19.64 -1.92 1.06
CA LEU A 95 18.52 -1.41 0.27
C LEU A 95 17.30 -2.31 0.41
N ASN A 96 17.47 -3.63 0.32
CA ASN A 96 16.39 -4.59 0.56
C ASN A 96 15.89 -4.50 2.01
N LEU A 97 16.79 -4.38 3.00
CA LEU A 97 16.41 -4.18 4.40
C LEU A 97 15.64 -2.86 4.60
N SER A 98 16.09 -1.77 3.98
CA SER A 98 15.41 -0.47 4.05
C SER A 98 14.01 -0.53 3.42
N ALA A 99 13.87 -1.23 2.28
CA ALA A 99 12.58 -1.45 1.66
C ALA A 99 11.64 -2.26 2.57
N ALA A 100 12.13 -3.34 3.18
CA ALA A 100 11.37 -4.15 4.12
C ALA A 100 10.90 -3.35 5.34
N VAL A 101 11.80 -2.56 5.95
CA VAL A 101 11.46 -1.69 7.08
C VAL A 101 10.41 -0.65 6.68
N SER A 102 10.56 -0.04 5.50
CA SER A 102 9.59 0.94 4.99
C SER A 102 8.20 0.33 4.80
N MET A 103 8.11 -0.89 4.25
CA MET A 103 6.83 -1.63 4.16
C MET A 103 6.29 -2.03 5.53
N GLY A 104 7.16 -2.34 6.51
CA GLY A 104 6.74 -2.52 7.91
C GLY A 104 6.13 -1.25 8.51
N LEU A 105 6.75 -0.10 8.25
CA LEU A 105 6.24 1.21 8.69
C LEU A 105 4.90 1.57 8.05
N VAL A 106 4.61 1.11 6.82
CA VAL A 106 3.27 1.24 6.22
C VAL A 106 2.20 0.63 7.14
N VAL A 107 2.45 -0.56 7.69
CA VAL A 107 1.50 -1.24 8.60
C VAL A 107 1.33 -0.44 9.88
N VAL A 108 2.44 -0.07 10.53
CA VAL A 108 2.44 0.72 11.76
C VAL A 108 1.68 2.04 11.56
N TYR A 109 2.02 2.78 10.50
CA TYR A 109 1.36 4.05 10.17
C TYR A 109 -0.14 3.88 9.91
N THR A 110 -0.52 2.80 9.22
CA THR A 110 -1.94 2.52 8.93
C THR A 110 -2.74 2.35 10.23
N VAL A 111 -2.22 1.58 11.18
CA VAL A 111 -2.92 1.30 12.46
C VAL A 111 -3.09 2.57 13.28
N PHE A 112 -2.04 3.38 13.41
CA PHE A 112 -2.07 4.53 14.32
C PHE A 112 -2.71 5.80 13.73
N TYR A 113 -2.62 5.99 12.41
CA TYR A 113 -3.03 7.27 11.80
C TYR A 113 -4.17 7.13 10.79
N VAL A 114 -4.30 6.00 10.11
CA VAL A 114 -5.34 5.83 9.07
C VAL A 114 -6.62 5.24 9.67
N PHE A 115 -6.52 4.25 10.57
CA PHE A 115 -7.69 3.62 11.18
C PHE A 115 -8.60 4.60 11.92
N PRO A 116 -8.11 5.55 12.75
CA PRO A 116 -9.00 6.50 13.43
C PRO A 116 -9.81 7.37 12.46
N VAL A 117 -9.30 7.65 11.26
CA VAL A 117 -10.02 8.39 10.22
C VAL A 117 -11.02 7.49 9.51
N ASN A 118 -10.63 6.24 9.23
CA ASN A 118 -11.53 5.24 8.65
C ASN A 118 -12.76 5.03 9.52
N ASP A 119 -12.60 4.90 10.84
CA ASP A 119 -13.72 4.59 11.74
C ASP A 119 -14.81 5.67 11.66
N LYS A 120 -14.42 6.94 11.56
CA LYS A 120 -15.35 8.07 11.40
C LYS A 120 -16.08 8.03 10.06
N LEU A 121 -15.38 7.73 8.98
CA LEU A 121 -15.96 7.63 7.63
C LEU A 121 -16.80 6.35 7.46
N LEU A 122 -16.47 5.26 8.15
CA LEU A 122 -17.26 4.04 8.21
C LEU A 122 -18.58 4.26 8.96
N ALA A 123 -18.54 5.01 10.07
CA ALA A 123 -19.76 5.41 10.78
C ALA A 123 -20.68 6.22 9.85
N ALA A 124 -20.13 7.20 9.12
CA ALA A 124 -20.88 7.97 8.11
C ALA A 124 -21.52 7.07 7.05
N HIS A 125 -20.75 6.13 6.51
CA HIS A 125 -21.22 5.19 5.50
C HIS A 125 -22.30 4.25 6.03
N SER A 126 -22.17 3.76 7.27
CA SER A 126 -23.17 2.91 7.91
C SER A 126 -24.49 3.64 8.14
N SER A 127 -24.45 4.90 8.58
CA SER A 127 -25.64 5.75 8.72
C SER A 127 -26.34 5.97 7.38
N LEU A 128 -25.56 6.17 6.31
CA LEU A 128 -26.06 6.34 4.95
C LEU A 128 -26.76 5.08 4.40
N ILE A 129 -26.19 3.88 4.63
CA ILE A 129 -26.79 2.62 4.16
C ILE A 129 -28.02 2.23 4.97
N SER A 130 -28.00 2.47 6.29
CA SER A 130 -29.08 2.04 7.19
C SER A 130 -30.37 2.87 7.05
N GLN A 131 -30.41 3.90 6.20
CA GLN A 131 -31.53 4.84 6.03
C GLN A 131 -32.07 5.43 7.35
N LYS A 132 -31.31 5.33 8.45
CA LYS A 132 -31.62 6.03 9.69
C LYS A 132 -31.43 7.52 9.43
N LYS A 133 -32.51 8.20 9.05
CA LYS A 133 -32.70 9.62 9.40
C LYS A 133 -32.80 9.66 10.92
N SER A 134 -31.66 9.62 11.61
CA SER A 134 -31.63 10.10 12.99
C SER A 134 -31.67 11.61 12.91
N ASP A 135 -32.75 12.21 13.41
CA ASP A 135 -33.00 13.65 13.37
C ASP A 135 -31.98 14.49 14.16
N ASP A 136 -30.91 13.90 14.72
CA ASP A 136 -30.07 14.58 15.72
C ASP A 136 -28.54 14.54 15.49
N ALA A 137 -28.01 13.97 14.39
CA ALA A 137 -26.54 13.94 14.18
C ALA A 137 -26.09 13.68 12.73
N SER A 138 -26.80 14.19 11.71
CA SER A 138 -26.35 13.98 10.33
C SER A 138 -25.10 14.83 10.05
N GLN A 139 -23.94 14.19 9.87
CA GLN A 139 -22.73 14.88 9.45
C GLN A 139 -22.98 15.70 8.18
N THR A 140 -22.44 16.91 8.13
CA THR A 140 -22.59 17.82 7.00
C THR A 140 -21.71 17.40 5.83
N SER A 141 -22.00 17.90 4.62
CA SER A 141 -21.15 17.67 3.45
C SER A 141 -19.71 18.13 3.68
N ASP A 142 -19.52 19.25 4.39
CA ASP A 142 -18.19 19.81 4.66
C ASP A 142 -17.41 18.99 5.68
N GLU A 143 -18.09 18.45 6.71
CA GLU A 143 -17.46 17.52 7.67
C GLU A 143 -16.97 16.24 6.97
N ILE A 144 -17.80 15.64 6.12
CA ILE A 144 -17.41 14.46 5.34
C ILE A 144 -16.28 14.78 4.36
N ARG A 145 -16.35 15.93 3.67
CA ARG A 145 -15.27 16.36 2.77
C ARG A 145 -13.96 16.54 3.53
N ASN A 146 -13.99 17.13 4.72
CA ASN A 146 -12.81 17.32 5.55
C ASN A 146 -12.24 16.00 6.08
N LEU A 147 -13.10 15.05 6.49
CA LEU A 147 -12.67 13.71 6.85
C LEU A 147 -12.02 12.97 5.67
N ALA A 148 -12.63 13.03 4.48
CA ALA A 148 -12.07 12.44 3.27
C ALA A 148 -10.75 13.11 2.85
N ALA A 149 -10.61 14.43 3.04
CA ALA A 149 -9.35 15.14 2.80
C ALA A 149 -8.26 14.75 3.81
N THR A 150 -8.63 14.59 5.09
CA THR A 150 -7.72 14.07 6.12
C THR A 150 -7.27 12.65 5.79
N TRP A 151 -8.21 11.80 5.35
CA TRP A 151 -7.92 10.44 4.91
C TRP A 151 -6.96 10.43 3.72
N LYS A 152 -7.23 11.25 2.70
CA LYS A 152 -6.37 11.42 1.53
C LYS A 152 -4.93 11.80 1.95
N GLY A 153 -4.77 12.79 2.83
CA GLY A 153 -3.46 13.19 3.33
C GLY A 153 -2.73 12.08 4.10
N ALA A 154 -3.46 11.28 4.88
CA ALA A 154 -2.89 10.13 5.58
C ALA A 154 -2.50 9.01 4.60
N ASP A 155 -3.34 8.73 3.60
CA ASP A 155 -3.08 7.71 2.58
C ASP A 155 -1.90 8.07 1.68
N LEU A 156 -1.72 9.35 1.35
CA LEU A 156 -0.55 9.83 0.63
C LEU A 156 0.74 9.54 1.41
N LYS A 157 0.78 9.82 2.71
CA LYS A 157 1.98 9.53 3.54
C LYS A 157 2.32 8.04 3.55
N ARG A 158 1.30 7.18 3.60
CA ARG A 158 1.46 5.73 3.46
C ARG A 158 2.01 5.34 2.08
N THR A 159 1.48 5.95 1.04
CA THR A 159 1.93 5.76 -0.34
C THR A 159 3.41 6.14 -0.49
N LEU A 160 3.85 7.23 0.12
CA LEU A 160 5.26 7.65 0.08
C LEU A 160 6.22 6.62 0.69
N LEU A 161 5.80 5.88 1.72
CA LEU A 161 6.58 4.77 2.26
C LEU A 161 6.68 3.63 1.24
N SER A 162 5.57 3.22 0.62
CA SER A 162 5.59 2.23 -0.47
C SER A 162 6.44 2.69 -1.67
N THR A 163 6.41 3.99 -2.02
CA THR A 163 7.26 4.57 -3.07
C THR A 163 8.73 4.48 -2.68
N PHE A 164 9.08 4.81 -1.45
CA PHE A 164 10.45 4.68 -0.96
C PHE A 164 10.93 3.22 -1.03
N ALA A 165 10.10 2.26 -0.60
CA ALA A 165 10.42 0.83 -0.71
C ALA A 165 10.63 0.40 -2.17
N ALA A 166 9.78 0.86 -3.09
CA ALA A 166 9.92 0.56 -4.52
C ALA A 166 11.21 1.15 -5.10
N VAL A 167 11.58 2.39 -4.75
CA VAL A 167 12.82 3.02 -5.20
C VAL A 167 14.04 2.29 -4.63
N ALA A 168 14.05 1.98 -3.34
CA ALA A 168 15.13 1.22 -2.71
C ALA A 168 15.29 -0.17 -3.35
N GLY A 169 14.18 -0.90 -3.56
CA GLY A 169 14.18 -2.21 -4.22
C GLY A 169 14.63 -2.15 -5.68
N LEU A 170 14.29 -1.08 -6.42
CA LEU A 170 14.75 -0.86 -7.79
C LEU A 170 16.27 -0.63 -7.82
N ILE A 171 16.79 0.23 -6.95
CA ILE A 171 18.24 0.49 -6.86
C ILE A 171 18.97 -0.80 -6.48
N ALA A 172 18.42 -1.59 -5.55
CA ALA A 172 18.97 -2.89 -5.20
C ALA A 172 19.00 -3.84 -6.42
N ALA A 173 17.98 -3.81 -7.27
CA ALA A 173 17.88 -4.72 -8.42
C ALA A 173 18.92 -4.37 -9.49
N CYS A 174 19.27 -3.09 -9.60
CA CYS A 174 20.33 -2.61 -10.48
C CYS A 174 21.75 -2.85 -9.94
N LYS A 175 21.90 -3.32 -8.70
CA LYS A 175 23.20 -3.56 -8.04
C LYS A 175 23.55 -5.04 -7.89
N GLN A 176 22.67 -5.95 -8.33
CA GLN A 176 22.92 -7.39 -8.36
C GLN A 176 23.83 -7.79 -9.53
#